data_AF-A0A2F0ARC5-F1
#
_entry.id   AF-A0A2F0ARC5-F1
#
_cell.length_a   1.000
_cell.length_b   1.000
_cell.length_c   1.000
_cell.angle_alpha   90.00
_cell.angle_beta   90.00
_cell.angle_gamma   90.00
#
_symmetry.space_group_name_H-M   'P 1'
#
loop_
_entity.id
_entity.type
_entity.pdbx_description
1 polymer ?
#
loop_
_entity_poly.entity_id
_entity_poly.type
_entity_poly.pdbx_seq_one_letter_code
_entity_poly.pdbx_strand_id
1 'polypeptide(L)'
;MSHPSKAIFEDAEPIDYNNQAWADIDASLDPLRDKLVNHSLYSRLNTPKAVRIFMEHHCYSVVDFMCLLKSLQVRLTVMSVPWFPPMNRDAARFINEIVVEEESDESPDGGFISHYELYLDAMERAGADTAAVRAFIELVRNKQHYRRALRHAKVPAAAQRFVKATMEVCLVGKNHEVASFFVFGRENLIPDMFPEILKNLGESNKGLDLSRLVYYVDRHIELDGGEHGPAARNMLFHLCDNDPRRWKQVAKAATTALQERIRFWDSIEKLIIATER
;
A
#
# COMPACT_ATOMS: atom_id res chain seq x y z
N MET A 1 3.06 70.13 -10.46
CA MET A 1 1.95 69.38 -9.83
C MET A 1 2.28 67.90 -9.96
N SER A 2 2.67 67.30 -8.85
CA SER A 2 2.97 65.88 -8.70
C SER A 2 1.69 65.08 -8.47
N HIS A 3 1.45 64.03 -9.25
CA HIS A 3 0.62 62.89 -8.84
C HIS A 3 1.05 61.62 -9.57
N PRO A 4 0.90 60.45 -8.93
CA PRO A 4 2.00 59.52 -8.76
C PRO A 4 1.83 58.21 -9.53
N SER A 5 2.95 57.49 -9.57
CA SER A 5 3.14 56.08 -9.93
C SER A 5 1.88 55.21 -9.83
N LYS A 6 1.49 54.60 -10.95
CA LYS A 6 0.68 53.38 -10.96
C LYS A 6 1.54 52.27 -10.36
N ALA A 7 1.28 51.93 -9.10
CA ALA A 7 1.74 50.67 -8.53
C ALA A 7 1.19 49.53 -9.39
N ILE A 8 2.11 48.74 -9.93
CA ILE A 8 1.83 47.42 -10.48
C ILE A 8 1.39 46.58 -9.29
N PHE A 9 0.10 46.29 -9.19
CA PHE A 9 -0.33 45.13 -8.43
C PHE A 9 0.02 43.94 -9.30
N GLU A 10 1.14 43.28 -8.99
CA GLU A 10 1.33 41.89 -9.42
C GLU A 10 0.19 41.10 -8.79
N ASP A 11 -0.77 40.72 -9.62
CA ASP A 11 -1.77 39.73 -9.29
C ASP A 11 -1.01 38.42 -8.99
N ALA A 12 -0.67 38.20 -7.72
CA ALA A 12 -0.18 36.90 -7.29
C ALA A 12 -1.28 35.89 -7.63
N GLU A 13 -0.97 34.94 -8.52
CA GLU A 13 -1.88 33.83 -8.80
C GLU A 13 -2.33 33.21 -7.47
N PRO A 14 -3.63 32.93 -7.28
CA PRO A 14 -4.10 32.36 -6.04
C PRO A 14 -3.35 31.04 -5.80
N ILE A 15 -2.59 30.99 -4.69
CA ILE A 15 -1.89 29.78 -4.26
C ILE A 15 -2.93 28.66 -4.18
N ASP A 16 -2.77 27.63 -5.02
CA ASP A 16 -3.59 26.44 -4.92
C ASP A 16 -3.23 25.72 -3.62
N TYR A 17 -4.05 25.96 -2.60
CA TYR A 17 -3.87 25.43 -1.26
C TYR A 17 -3.71 23.91 -1.24
N ASN A 18 -4.40 23.18 -2.14
CA ASN A 18 -4.30 21.72 -2.22
C ASN A 18 -2.94 21.30 -2.77
N ASN A 19 -2.45 22.00 -3.78
CA ASN A 19 -1.11 21.78 -4.31
C ASN A 19 -0.04 22.02 -3.24
N GLN A 20 -0.15 23.12 -2.47
CA GLN A 20 0.79 23.41 -1.38
C GLN A 20 0.69 22.38 -0.25
N ALA A 21 -0.52 22.07 0.23
CA ALA A 21 -0.73 21.11 1.30
C ALA A 21 -0.21 19.72 0.93
N TRP A 22 -0.42 19.31 -0.32
CA TRP A 22 0.18 18.07 -0.85
C TRP A 22 1.70 18.13 -0.81
N ALA A 23 2.31 19.18 -1.37
CA ALA A 23 3.77 19.30 -1.43
C ALA A 23 4.40 19.29 -0.03
N ASP A 24 3.79 19.99 0.93
CA ASP A 24 4.24 20.01 2.32
C ASP A 24 4.16 18.63 2.97
N ILE A 25 3.07 17.90 2.73
CA ILE A 25 2.90 16.54 3.25
C ILE A 25 3.91 15.60 2.61
N ASP A 26 4.02 15.59 1.29
CA ASP A 26 4.93 14.73 0.55
C ASP A 26 6.37 14.92 1.05
N ALA A 27 6.86 16.17 1.06
CA ALA A 27 8.18 16.50 1.59
C ALA A 27 8.38 16.08 3.06
N SER A 28 7.35 16.21 3.91
CA SER A 28 7.44 15.80 5.32
C SER A 28 7.60 14.29 5.51
N LEU A 29 7.20 13.49 4.51
CA LEU A 29 7.25 12.03 4.55
C LEU A 29 8.57 11.47 4.00
N ASP A 30 9.40 12.28 3.32
CA ASP A 30 10.69 11.86 2.74
C ASP A 30 11.57 11.09 3.72
N PRO A 31 11.79 11.54 4.97
CA PRO A 31 12.64 10.79 5.90
C PRO A 31 12.11 9.38 6.23
N LEU A 32 10.79 9.19 6.20
CA LEU A 32 10.17 7.88 6.44
C LEU A 32 10.20 7.01 5.19
N ARG A 33 9.99 7.60 4.01
CA ARG A 33 10.13 6.92 2.71
C ARG A 33 11.57 6.45 2.51
N ASP A 34 12.55 7.33 2.73
CA ASP A 34 13.97 7.00 2.65
C ASP A 34 14.37 5.86 3.57
N LYS A 35 13.82 5.83 4.81
CA LYS A 35 14.07 4.73 5.74
C LYS A 35 13.54 3.39 5.21
N LEU A 36 12.41 3.39 4.50
CA LEU A 36 11.82 2.18 3.92
C LEU A 36 12.54 1.73 2.66
N VAL A 37 12.87 2.65 1.76
CA VAL A 37 13.60 2.36 0.51
C VAL A 37 15.02 1.87 0.82
N ASN A 38 15.68 2.44 1.83
CA ASN A 38 17.04 2.06 2.23
C ASN A 38 17.09 1.10 3.43
N HIS A 39 16.00 0.35 3.71
CA HIS A 39 15.93 -0.49 4.89
C HIS A 39 16.99 -1.61 4.85
N SER A 40 17.68 -1.83 5.97
CA SER A 40 18.71 -2.88 6.08
C SER A 40 18.19 -4.32 5.89
N LEU A 41 16.86 -4.51 5.92
CA LEU A 41 16.20 -5.79 5.72
C LEU A 41 16.56 -6.39 4.36
N TYR A 42 16.65 -5.56 3.31
CA TYR A 42 16.89 -6.05 1.95
C TYR A 42 18.22 -6.80 1.87
N SER A 43 19.29 -6.25 2.45
CA SER A 43 20.61 -6.91 2.47
C SER A 43 20.65 -8.25 3.20
N ARG A 44 19.61 -8.57 3.98
CA ARG A 44 19.45 -9.84 4.71
C ARG A 44 18.68 -10.90 3.93
N LEU A 45 18.12 -10.59 2.76
CA LEU A 45 17.40 -11.54 1.91
C LEU A 45 18.35 -12.46 1.09
N ASN A 46 19.51 -12.78 1.66
CA ASN A 46 20.62 -13.46 1.00
C ASN A 46 20.68 -14.98 1.26
N THR A 47 19.67 -15.55 1.92
CA THR A 47 19.52 -17.00 2.08
C THR A 47 18.09 -17.44 1.79
N PRO A 48 17.87 -18.68 1.33
CA PRO A 48 16.53 -19.20 1.11
C PRO A 48 15.63 -19.13 2.35
N LYS A 49 16.20 -19.33 3.54
CA LYS A 49 15.47 -19.24 4.81
C LYS A 49 15.02 -17.80 5.10
N ALA A 50 15.89 -16.81 4.90
CA ALA A 50 15.55 -15.40 5.09
C ALA A 50 14.44 -14.95 4.12
N VAL A 51 14.53 -15.37 2.85
CA VAL A 51 13.49 -15.08 1.84
C VAL A 51 12.14 -15.67 2.24
N ARG A 52 12.09 -16.93 2.67
CA ARG A 52 10.84 -17.57 3.14
C ARG A 52 10.24 -16.83 4.32
N ILE A 53 11.04 -16.51 5.34
CA ILE A 53 10.59 -15.73 6.51
C ILE A 53 10.03 -14.38 6.07
N PHE A 54 10.70 -13.70 5.14
CA PHE A 54 10.22 -12.45 4.58
C PHE A 54 8.86 -12.64 3.92
N MET A 55 8.68 -13.62 3.03
CA MET A 55 7.42 -13.85 2.33
C MET A 55 6.27 -14.25 3.28
N GLU A 56 6.55 -15.09 4.28
CA GLU A 56 5.62 -15.52 5.34
C GLU A 56 5.06 -14.36 6.16
N HIS A 57 5.75 -13.22 6.18
CA HIS A 57 5.30 -11.99 6.82
C HIS A 57 4.76 -11.00 5.79
N HIS A 58 5.48 -10.77 4.69
CA HIS A 58 5.11 -9.80 3.66
C HIS A 58 3.75 -10.09 3.01
N CYS A 59 3.31 -11.35 2.96
CA CYS A 59 1.97 -11.70 2.47
C CYS A 59 0.84 -10.94 3.20
N TYR A 60 1.03 -10.53 4.45
CA TYR A 60 0.04 -9.72 5.17
C TYR A 60 0.00 -8.26 4.69
N SER A 61 1.05 -7.75 4.04
CA SER A 61 0.99 -6.48 3.29
C SER A 61 0.16 -6.59 2.03
N VAL A 62 0.09 -7.76 1.41
CA VAL A 62 -0.79 -7.99 0.26
C VAL A 62 -2.24 -8.02 0.75
N VAL A 63 -2.53 -8.76 1.81
CA VAL A 63 -3.89 -8.81 2.40
C VAL A 63 -4.36 -7.44 2.90
N ASP A 64 -3.48 -6.65 3.51
CA ASP A 64 -3.86 -5.33 4.02
C ASP A 64 -4.11 -4.31 2.91
N PHE A 65 -3.36 -4.40 1.80
CA PHE A 65 -3.59 -3.62 0.60
C PHE A 65 -4.98 -3.90 0.03
N MET A 66 -5.36 -5.17 -0.14
CA MET A 66 -6.70 -5.55 -0.59
C MET A 66 -7.80 -4.98 0.32
N CYS A 67 -7.56 -4.91 1.63
CA CYS A 67 -8.51 -4.31 2.58
C CYS A 67 -8.63 -2.78 2.41
N LEU A 68 -7.53 -2.08 2.13
CA LEU A 68 -7.55 -0.64 1.81
C LEU A 68 -8.31 -0.39 0.51
N LEU A 69 -7.95 -1.13 -0.54
CA LEU A 69 -8.57 -1.02 -1.86
C LEU A 69 -10.07 -1.27 -1.78
N LYS A 70 -10.50 -2.36 -1.13
CA LYS A 70 -11.94 -2.66 -0.97
C LYS A 70 -12.67 -1.60 -0.14
N SER A 71 -12.03 -1.06 0.90
CA SER A 71 -12.60 0.06 1.67
C SER A 71 -12.80 1.30 0.80
N LEU A 72 -11.82 1.64 -0.04
CA LEU A 72 -11.96 2.75 -1.00
C LEU A 72 -13.02 2.46 -2.06
N GLN A 73 -13.10 1.24 -2.57
CA GLN A 73 -14.13 0.86 -3.54
C GLN A 73 -15.52 1.06 -2.95
N VAL A 74 -15.78 0.56 -1.73
CA VAL A 74 -17.07 0.75 -1.06
C VAL A 74 -17.39 2.23 -0.80
N ARG A 75 -16.38 3.08 -0.57
CA ARG A 75 -16.56 4.50 -0.22
C ARG A 75 -16.69 5.43 -1.42
N LEU A 76 -16.03 5.09 -2.54
CA LEU A 76 -15.83 5.98 -3.68
C LEU A 76 -16.56 5.50 -4.93
N THR A 77 -16.99 4.23 -4.97
CA THR A 77 -17.79 3.64 -6.05
C THR A 77 -19.19 3.25 -5.55
N VAL A 78 -19.97 2.57 -6.40
CA VAL A 78 -21.35 2.16 -6.07
C VAL A 78 -21.39 0.64 -6.03
N MET A 79 -21.43 0.09 -4.81
CA MET A 79 -21.46 -1.36 -4.54
C MET A 79 -22.81 -1.84 -3.96
N SER A 80 -23.88 -1.07 -4.15
CA SER A 80 -25.21 -1.34 -3.61
C SER A 80 -26.28 -1.47 -4.69
N VAL A 81 -27.37 -2.19 -4.37
CA VAL A 81 -28.59 -2.29 -5.19
C VAL A 81 -29.76 -1.66 -4.40
N PRO A 82 -30.58 -0.78 -5.01
CA PRO A 82 -30.52 -0.31 -6.40
C PRO A 82 -29.28 0.56 -6.70
N TRP A 83 -28.84 0.53 -7.96
CA TRP A 83 -27.66 1.25 -8.43
C TRP A 83 -27.96 2.72 -8.76
N PHE A 84 -26.95 3.57 -8.58
CA PHE A 84 -26.93 5.00 -8.93
C PHE A 84 -25.50 5.42 -9.34
N PRO A 85 -25.29 6.54 -10.05
CA PRO A 85 -23.94 6.95 -10.47
C PRO A 85 -23.07 7.43 -9.29
N PRO A 86 -21.74 7.21 -9.33
CA PRO A 86 -20.82 7.66 -8.28
C PRO A 86 -20.71 9.19 -8.25
N MET A 87 -20.46 9.76 -7.06
CA MET A 87 -20.31 11.21 -6.87
C MET A 87 -19.07 11.79 -7.55
N ASN A 88 -17.95 11.04 -7.51
CA ASN A 88 -16.71 11.40 -8.18
C ASN A 88 -16.37 10.30 -9.19
N ARG A 89 -16.53 10.61 -10.48
CA ARG A 89 -16.34 9.65 -11.57
C ARG A 89 -14.87 9.28 -11.76
N ASP A 90 -13.96 10.24 -11.60
CA ASP A 90 -12.53 10.03 -11.80
C ASP A 90 -11.95 9.16 -10.68
N ALA A 91 -12.31 9.45 -9.42
CA ALA A 91 -11.96 8.59 -8.29
C ALA A 91 -12.58 7.19 -8.41
N ALA A 92 -13.83 7.10 -8.90
CA ALA A 92 -14.47 5.80 -9.11
C ALA A 92 -13.82 5.00 -10.25
N ARG A 93 -13.38 5.67 -11.32
CA ARG A 93 -12.62 5.06 -12.42
C ARG A 93 -11.30 4.52 -11.91
N PHE A 94 -10.50 5.39 -11.28
CA PHE A 94 -9.19 5.05 -10.69
C PHE A 94 -9.26 3.83 -9.77
N ILE A 95 -10.19 3.83 -8.80
CA ILE A 95 -10.31 2.70 -7.87
C ILE A 95 -10.78 1.43 -8.57
N ASN A 96 -11.66 1.52 -9.57
CA ASN A 96 -12.09 0.32 -10.29
C ASN A 96 -11.01 -0.23 -11.23
N GLU A 97 -10.12 0.59 -11.78
CA GLU A 97 -8.95 0.13 -12.54
C GLU A 97 -8.02 -0.69 -11.66
N ILE A 98 -7.62 -0.14 -10.51
CA ILE A 98 -6.79 -0.88 -9.54
C ILE A 98 -7.48 -2.16 -9.08
N VAL A 99 -8.81 -2.17 -8.91
CA VAL A 99 -9.54 -3.42 -8.57
C VAL A 99 -9.42 -4.48 -9.66
N VAL A 100 -9.45 -4.10 -10.94
CA VAL A 100 -9.27 -5.06 -12.04
C VAL A 100 -7.89 -5.69 -11.96
N GLU A 101 -6.86 -4.87 -11.76
CA GLU A 101 -5.47 -5.30 -11.64
C GLU A 101 -5.23 -6.16 -10.40
N GLU A 102 -5.86 -5.84 -9.26
CA GLU A 102 -5.52 -6.51 -8.00
C GLU A 102 -6.37 -7.75 -7.71
N GLU A 103 -7.64 -7.76 -8.13
CA GLU A 103 -8.56 -8.90 -7.93
C GLU A 103 -8.60 -9.87 -9.11
N SER A 104 -8.16 -9.44 -10.29
CA SER A 104 -8.35 -10.20 -11.53
C SER A 104 -7.33 -9.86 -12.62
N ASP A 105 -6.05 -9.72 -12.27
CA ASP A 105 -4.98 -9.50 -13.25
C ASP A 105 -4.85 -10.68 -14.22
N GLU A 106 -4.12 -10.46 -15.30
CA GLU A 106 -3.64 -11.54 -16.17
C GLU A 106 -2.72 -12.49 -15.41
N SER A 107 -2.96 -13.79 -15.56
CA SER A 107 -2.09 -14.84 -14.99
C SER A 107 -0.95 -15.17 -15.96
N PRO A 108 0.28 -15.44 -15.47
CA PRO A 108 1.37 -15.94 -16.33
C PRO A 108 1.06 -17.27 -17.01
N ASP A 109 0.13 -18.04 -16.45
CA ASP A 109 -0.30 -19.34 -16.96
C ASP A 109 -1.54 -19.24 -17.87
N GLY A 110 -1.99 -18.01 -18.18
CA GLY A 110 -3.24 -17.70 -18.86
C GLY A 110 -4.44 -17.64 -17.92
N GLY A 111 -5.47 -16.90 -18.34
CA GLY A 111 -6.65 -16.61 -17.50
C GLY A 111 -6.39 -15.44 -16.55
N PHE A 112 -7.12 -15.41 -15.43
CA PHE A 112 -7.07 -14.32 -14.46
C PHE A 112 -6.71 -14.81 -13.06
N ILE A 113 -6.01 -13.97 -12.29
CA ILE A 113 -5.55 -14.27 -10.93
C ILE A 113 -5.55 -13.00 -10.07
N SER A 114 -5.91 -13.10 -8.79
CA SER A 114 -5.70 -11.97 -7.88
C SER A 114 -4.23 -11.84 -7.48
N HIS A 115 -3.77 -10.63 -7.20
CA HIS A 115 -2.41 -10.39 -6.67
C HIS A 115 -2.15 -11.12 -5.34
N TYR A 116 -3.20 -11.36 -4.54
CA TYR A 116 -3.13 -12.23 -3.36
C TYR A 116 -2.81 -13.69 -3.73
N GLU A 117 -3.55 -14.27 -4.68
CA GLU A 117 -3.32 -15.66 -5.12
C GLU A 117 -1.96 -15.80 -5.83
N LEU A 118 -1.58 -14.80 -6.62
CA LEU A 118 -0.28 -14.72 -7.28
C LEU A 118 0.86 -14.73 -6.26
N TYR A 119 0.74 -13.95 -5.18
CA TYR A 119 1.75 -13.92 -4.11
C TYR A 119 1.80 -15.26 -3.34
N LEU A 120 0.66 -15.92 -3.09
CA LEU A 120 0.68 -17.26 -2.47
C LEU A 120 1.32 -18.32 -3.36
N ASP A 121 1.09 -18.28 -4.67
CA ASP A 121 1.78 -19.19 -5.61
C ASP A 121 3.29 -18.96 -5.56
N ALA A 122 3.73 -17.70 -5.50
CA ALA A 122 5.14 -17.37 -5.30
C ALA A 122 5.68 -17.92 -3.97
N MET A 123 4.92 -17.83 -2.89
CA MET A 123 5.30 -18.43 -1.59
C MET A 123 5.48 -19.94 -1.70
N GLU A 124 4.53 -20.64 -2.32
CA GLU A 124 4.56 -22.10 -2.42
C GLU A 124 5.74 -22.59 -3.27
N ARG A 125 6.02 -21.92 -4.39
CA ARG A 125 7.20 -22.17 -5.24
C ARG A 125 8.52 -21.92 -4.52
N ALA A 126 8.58 -20.88 -3.68
CA ALA A 126 9.74 -20.61 -2.83
C ALA A 126 9.84 -21.56 -1.62
N GLY A 127 8.82 -22.39 -1.35
CA GLY A 127 8.74 -23.27 -0.19
C GLY A 127 8.50 -22.54 1.14
N ALA A 128 7.86 -21.37 1.09
CA ALA A 128 7.42 -20.60 2.26
C ALA A 128 6.08 -21.13 2.81
N ASP A 129 5.87 -21.05 4.13
CA ASP A 129 4.63 -21.53 4.76
C ASP A 129 3.44 -20.59 4.52
N THR A 130 2.40 -21.08 3.85
CA THR A 130 1.15 -20.34 3.59
C THR A 130 0.03 -20.67 4.58
N ALA A 131 0.21 -21.63 5.49
CA ALA A 131 -0.87 -22.17 6.32
C ALA A 131 -1.53 -21.09 7.19
N ALA A 132 -0.75 -20.22 7.83
CA ALA A 132 -1.28 -19.18 8.71
C ALA A 132 -2.12 -18.13 7.94
N VAL A 133 -1.64 -17.66 6.79
CA VAL A 133 -2.38 -16.65 6.00
C VAL A 133 -3.63 -17.25 5.36
N ARG A 134 -3.57 -18.49 4.86
CA ARG A 134 -4.74 -19.22 4.35
C ARG A 134 -5.78 -19.44 5.44
N ALA A 135 -5.35 -19.89 6.63
CA ALA A 135 -6.25 -20.04 7.78
C ALA A 135 -6.89 -18.71 8.21
N PHE A 136 -6.14 -17.60 8.17
CA PHE A 136 -6.67 -16.29 8.46
C PHE A 136 -7.80 -15.90 7.50
N ILE A 137 -7.58 -16.04 6.19
CA ILE A 137 -8.60 -15.74 5.17
C ILE A 137 -9.83 -16.64 5.32
N GLU A 138 -9.66 -17.94 5.55
CA GLU A 138 -10.80 -18.85 5.76
C GLU A 138 -11.62 -18.48 7.00
N LEU A 139 -10.98 -18.08 8.10
CA LEU A 139 -11.70 -17.64 9.30
C LEU A 139 -12.50 -16.35 9.04
N VAL A 140 -11.92 -15.39 8.29
CA VAL A 140 -12.63 -14.15 7.91
C VAL A 140 -13.79 -14.46 6.95
N ARG A 141 -13.59 -15.34 5.98
CA ARG A 141 -14.64 -15.82 5.05
C ARG A 141 -15.80 -16.45 5.82
N ASN A 142 -15.50 -17.19 6.88
CA ASN A 142 -16.48 -17.75 7.82
C ASN A 142 -17.04 -16.72 8.82
N LYS A 143 -16.95 -15.42 8.50
CA LYS A 143 -17.50 -14.29 9.25
C LYS A 143 -16.93 -14.12 10.66
N GLN A 144 -15.78 -14.72 10.97
CA GLN A 144 -15.11 -14.47 12.23
C GLN A 144 -14.51 -13.07 12.23
N HIS A 145 -14.68 -12.33 13.33
CA HIS A 145 -14.09 -10.99 13.48
C HIS A 145 -12.56 -11.04 13.27
N TYR A 146 -12.02 -10.15 12.43
CA TYR A 146 -10.63 -10.18 11.97
C TYR A 146 -9.60 -10.32 13.10
N ARG A 147 -9.76 -9.56 14.21
CA ARG A 147 -8.87 -9.68 15.38
C ARG A 147 -8.83 -11.07 16.00
N ARG A 148 -9.96 -11.79 16.02
CA ARG A 148 -10.01 -13.18 16.50
C ARG A 148 -9.39 -14.11 15.46
N ALA A 149 -9.71 -13.89 14.18
CA ALA A 149 -9.17 -14.68 13.07
C ALA A 149 -7.63 -14.65 13.04
N LEU A 150 -7.02 -13.46 13.14
CA LEU A 150 -5.58 -13.26 13.24
C LEU A 150 -4.94 -14.12 14.36
N ARG A 151 -5.57 -14.15 15.54
CA ARG A 151 -5.06 -14.94 16.68
C ARG A 151 -5.23 -16.44 16.47
N HIS A 152 -6.40 -16.87 16.01
CA HIS A 152 -6.71 -18.30 15.81
C HIS A 152 -5.87 -18.92 14.70
N ALA A 153 -5.60 -18.16 13.63
CA ALA A 153 -4.70 -18.55 12.55
C ALA A 153 -3.21 -18.50 12.92
N LYS A 154 -2.88 -18.08 14.16
CA LYS A 154 -1.51 -17.94 14.67
C LYS A 154 -0.65 -17.00 13.81
N VAL A 155 -1.26 -15.94 13.26
CA VAL A 155 -0.54 -14.91 12.49
C VAL A 155 0.56 -14.29 13.37
N PRO A 156 1.78 -14.04 12.84
CA PRO A 156 2.85 -13.43 13.62
C PRO A 156 2.44 -12.10 14.24
N ALA A 157 2.88 -11.83 15.48
CA ALA A 157 2.45 -10.64 16.24
C ALA A 157 2.75 -9.32 15.51
N ALA A 158 3.83 -9.25 14.73
CA ALA A 158 4.15 -8.10 13.90
C ALA A 158 3.10 -7.87 12.80
N ALA A 159 2.73 -8.92 12.07
CA ALA A 159 1.69 -8.87 11.05
C ALA A 159 0.31 -8.57 11.65
N GLN A 160 -0.01 -9.11 12.84
CA GLN A 160 -1.27 -8.78 13.52
C GLN A 160 -1.38 -7.28 13.82
N ARG A 161 -0.29 -6.64 14.27
CA ARG A 161 -0.27 -5.19 14.53
C ARG A 161 -0.45 -4.40 13.24
N PHE A 162 0.29 -4.77 12.20
CA PHE A 162 0.27 -4.12 10.90
C PHE A 162 -1.14 -4.17 10.28
N VAL A 163 -1.72 -5.37 10.14
CA VAL A 163 -3.08 -5.57 9.63
C VAL A 163 -4.10 -4.84 10.50
N LYS A 164 -3.94 -4.84 11.82
CA LYS A 164 -4.87 -4.13 12.73
C LYS A 164 -4.88 -2.62 12.47
N ALA A 165 -3.71 -1.99 12.26
CA ALA A 165 -3.64 -0.56 11.98
C ALA A 165 -4.39 -0.21 10.68
N THR A 166 -4.22 -1.03 9.65
CA THR A 166 -4.93 -0.90 8.37
C THR A 166 -6.43 -1.12 8.52
N MET A 167 -6.84 -2.18 9.24
CA MET A 167 -8.27 -2.45 9.48
C MET A 167 -8.95 -1.36 10.31
N GLU A 168 -8.24 -0.72 11.24
CA GLU A 168 -8.78 0.40 12.02
C GLU A 168 -9.11 1.58 11.11
N VAL A 169 -8.21 1.98 10.21
CA VAL A 169 -8.52 3.07 9.27
C VAL A 169 -9.61 2.67 8.27
N CYS A 170 -9.60 1.44 7.74
CA CYS A 170 -10.63 0.98 6.79
C CYS A 170 -12.04 1.01 7.40
N LEU A 171 -12.17 0.56 8.65
CA LEU A 171 -13.49 0.40 9.29
C LEU A 171 -14.02 1.69 9.91
N VAL A 172 -13.17 2.51 10.52
CA VAL A 172 -13.62 3.70 11.28
C VAL A 172 -13.04 5.03 10.81
N GLY A 173 -12.07 5.00 9.89
CA GLY A 173 -11.47 6.20 9.31
C GLY A 173 -12.41 6.95 8.38
N LYS A 174 -12.12 8.24 8.19
CA LYS A 174 -12.78 9.08 7.17
C LYS A 174 -12.21 8.77 5.79
N ASN A 175 -12.95 9.14 4.74
CA ASN A 175 -12.57 8.81 3.36
C ASN A 175 -11.15 9.29 2.99
N HIS A 176 -10.79 10.54 3.34
CA HIS A 176 -9.44 11.07 3.10
C HIS A 176 -8.35 10.41 3.96
N GLU A 177 -8.68 9.87 5.14
CA GLU A 177 -7.71 9.13 5.97
C GLU A 177 -7.42 7.75 5.37
N VAL A 178 -8.44 7.04 4.90
CA VAL A 178 -8.28 5.77 4.17
C VAL A 178 -7.50 5.99 2.88
N ALA A 179 -7.87 7.00 2.10
CA ALA A 179 -7.18 7.37 0.87
C ALA A 179 -5.71 7.72 1.15
N SER A 180 -5.43 8.44 2.24
CA SER A 180 -4.06 8.75 2.64
C SER A 180 -3.22 7.52 2.98
N PHE A 181 -3.79 6.54 3.69
CA PHE A 181 -3.12 5.25 3.97
C PHE A 181 -2.80 4.48 2.69
N PHE A 182 -3.72 4.50 1.74
CA PHE A 182 -3.55 3.86 0.43
C PHE A 182 -2.45 4.57 -0.38
N VAL A 183 -2.61 5.87 -0.63
CA VAL A 183 -1.72 6.65 -1.51
C VAL A 183 -0.31 6.72 -0.95
N PHE A 184 -0.11 7.25 0.25
CA PHE A 184 1.24 7.46 0.77
C PHE A 184 1.85 6.19 1.38
N GLY A 185 1.00 5.29 1.89
CA GLY A 185 1.48 4.09 2.57
C GLY A 185 1.74 2.91 1.64
N ARG A 186 1.16 2.90 0.43
CA ARG A 186 1.22 1.78 -0.52
C ARG A 186 1.59 2.29 -1.90
N GLU A 187 0.67 3.00 -2.57
CA GLU A 187 0.78 3.40 -3.98
C GLU A 187 2.09 4.14 -4.30
N ASN A 188 2.37 5.23 -3.58
CA ASN A 188 3.56 6.05 -3.84
C ASN A 188 4.87 5.40 -3.37
N LEU A 189 4.80 4.33 -2.57
CA LEU A 189 5.97 3.72 -1.94
C LEU A 189 6.43 2.46 -2.66
N ILE A 190 5.47 1.67 -3.16
CA ILE A 190 5.71 0.36 -3.78
C ILE A 190 6.70 0.45 -4.95
N PRO A 191 6.57 1.42 -5.89
CA PRO A 191 7.47 1.55 -7.04
C PRO A 191 8.95 1.71 -6.67
N ASP A 192 9.25 2.41 -5.57
CA ASP A 192 10.63 2.60 -5.10
C ASP A 192 11.13 1.44 -4.25
N MET A 193 10.23 0.80 -3.49
CA MET A 193 10.56 -0.25 -2.52
C MET A 193 10.80 -1.61 -3.18
N PHE A 194 10.01 -1.96 -4.19
CA PHE A 194 10.04 -3.27 -4.84
C PHE A 194 11.34 -3.57 -5.62
N PRO A 195 11.93 -2.62 -6.36
CA PRO A 195 13.24 -2.83 -7.00
C PRO A 195 14.34 -3.21 -5.99
N GLU A 196 14.33 -2.62 -4.79
CA GLU A 196 15.31 -2.95 -3.75
C GLU A 196 15.10 -4.36 -3.18
N ILE A 197 13.87 -4.88 -3.15
CA ILE A 197 13.61 -6.30 -2.83
C ILE A 197 14.27 -7.18 -3.90
N LEU A 198 13.96 -6.97 -5.18
CA LEU A 198 14.48 -7.82 -6.27
C LEU A 198 16.00 -7.81 -6.37
N LYS A 199 16.62 -6.63 -6.26
CA LYS A 199 18.08 -6.46 -6.30
C LYS A 199 18.80 -7.30 -5.24
N ASN A 200 18.18 -7.50 -4.09
CA ASN A 200 18.78 -8.24 -2.98
C ASN A 200 18.37 -9.73 -2.93
N LEU A 201 17.49 -10.19 -3.82
CA LEU A 201 17.15 -11.61 -3.96
C LEU A 201 18.21 -12.42 -4.75
N GLY A 202 19.39 -11.85 -5.04
CA GLY A 202 20.41 -12.29 -6.01
C GLY A 202 20.97 -13.74 -5.93
N GLU A 203 22.20 -13.94 -6.40
CA GLU A 203 22.74 -15.27 -6.72
C GLU A 203 22.72 -16.31 -5.57
N SER A 204 22.71 -15.87 -4.32
CA SER A 204 22.66 -16.74 -3.13
C SER A 204 21.36 -17.53 -3.02
N ASN A 205 20.33 -17.19 -3.80
CA ASN A 205 19.04 -17.87 -3.84
C ASN A 205 18.84 -18.77 -5.09
N LYS A 206 19.92 -19.14 -5.81
CA LYS A 206 19.90 -20.00 -7.03
C LYS A 206 19.12 -21.34 -6.92
N GLY A 207 18.72 -21.75 -5.73
CA GLY A 207 17.90 -22.94 -5.47
C GLY A 207 16.41 -22.69 -5.15
N LEU A 208 15.97 -21.43 -5.15
CA LEU A 208 14.56 -21.08 -4.99
C LEU A 208 13.91 -20.79 -6.36
N ASP A 209 12.70 -21.28 -6.57
CA ASP A 209 11.86 -20.77 -7.66
C ASP A 209 11.22 -19.45 -7.21
N LEU A 210 11.82 -18.34 -7.65
CA LEU A 210 11.34 -16.98 -7.41
C LEU A 210 10.68 -16.37 -8.66
N SER A 211 10.48 -17.14 -9.73
CA SER A 211 9.96 -16.64 -11.00
C SER A 211 8.62 -15.91 -10.84
N ARG A 212 7.72 -16.46 -10.01
CA ARG A 212 6.41 -15.86 -9.71
C ARG A 212 6.51 -14.60 -8.85
N LEU A 213 7.48 -14.51 -7.95
CA LEU A 213 7.72 -13.30 -7.17
C LEU A 213 8.27 -12.17 -8.04
N VAL A 214 9.19 -12.50 -8.96
CA VAL A 214 9.71 -11.56 -9.95
C VAL A 214 8.57 -11.05 -10.81
N TYR A 215 7.74 -11.95 -11.37
CA TYR A 215 6.55 -11.55 -12.12
C TYR A 215 5.63 -10.63 -11.32
N TYR A 216 5.30 -11.01 -10.08
CA TYR A 216 4.46 -10.18 -9.18
C TYR A 216 5.03 -8.76 -9.04
N VAL A 217 6.34 -8.62 -8.82
CA VAL A 217 6.98 -7.30 -8.67
C VAL A 217 6.99 -6.53 -9.99
N ASP A 218 7.36 -7.17 -11.10
CA ASP A 218 7.42 -6.54 -12.42
C ASP A 218 6.04 -5.97 -12.80
N ARG A 219 4.94 -6.69 -12.49
CA ARG A 219 3.58 -6.20 -12.68
C ARG A 219 3.31 -4.90 -11.92
N HIS A 220 3.75 -4.77 -10.67
CA HIS A 220 3.55 -3.53 -9.92
C HIS A 220 4.42 -2.39 -10.45
N ILE A 221 5.63 -2.68 -10.96
CA ILE A 221 6.46 -1.64 -11.60
C ILE A 221 5.83 -1.15 -12.91
N GLU A 222 5.26 -2.06 -13.70
CA GLU A 222 4.60 -1.75 -14.97
C GLU A 222 3.28 -0.99 -14.79
N LEU A 223 2.43 -1.45 -13.88
CA LEU A 223 1.09 -0.89 -13.66
C LEU A 223 1.13 0.43 -12.89
N ASP A 224 1.99 0.57 -11.87
CA ASP A 224 2.05 1.77 -11.03
C ASP A 224 2.88 2.90 -11.67
N GLY A 225 3.54 2.63 -12.81
CA GLY A 225 4.60 3.46 -13.39
C GLY A 225 4.21 4.80 -14.02
N GLY A 226 2.94 5.21 -14.07
CA GLY A 226 2.60 6.50 -14.71
C GLY A 226 1.25 7.14 -14.41
N GLU A 227 0.15 6.41 -14.50
CA GLU A 227 -1.19 7.03 -14.46
C GLU A 227 -1.80 7.10 -13.04
N HIS A 228 -1.43 6.17 -12.16
CA HIS A 228 -2.00 6.10 -10.82
C HIS A 228 -1.57 7.23 -9.89
N GLY A 229 -0.32 7.69 -9.99
CA GLY A 229 0.18 8.79 -9.14
C GLY A 229 -0.65 10.08 -9.27
N PRO A 230 -0.84 10.63 -10.48
CA PRO A 230 -1.72 11.78 -10.70
C PRO A 230 -3.18 11.53 -10.27
N ALA A 231 -3.73 10.34 -10.56
CA ALA A 231 -5.11 9.98 -10.18
C ALA A 231 -5.30 9.90 -8.65
N ALA A 232 -4.35 9.29 -7.95
CA ALA A 232 -4.27 9.21 -6.49
C ALA A 232 -4.23 10.59 -5.83
N ARG A 233 -3.42 11.49 -6.40
CA ARG A 233 -3.34 12.89 -5.96
C ARG A 233 -4.67 13.62 -6.15
N ASN A 234 -5.25 13.52 -7.33
CA ASN A 234 -6.54 14.16 -7.64
C ASN A 234 -7.67 13.62 -6.74
N MET A 235 -7.69 12.32 -6.46
CA MET A 235 -8.61 11.72 -5.50
C MET A 235 -8.50 12.39 -4.12
N LEU A 236 -7.28 12.58 -3.61
CA LEU A 236 -7.08 13.27 -2.33
C LEU A 236 -7.47 14.74 -2.37
N PHE A 237 -7.25 15.44 -3.48
CA PHE A 237 -7.68 16.83 -3.66
C PHE A 237 -9.19 16.95 -3.55
N HIS A 238 -9.94 16.06 -4.21
CA HIS A 238 -11.40 16.04 -4.11
C HIS A 238 -11.90 15.65 -2.72
N LEU A 239 -11.24 14.70 -2.06
CA LEU A 239 -11.63 14.27 -0.71
C LEU A 239 -11.31 15.31 0.36
N CYS A 240 -10.26 16.09 0.19
CA CYS A 240 -9.88 17.13 1.13
C CYS A 240 -10.55 18.46 0.83
N ASP A 241 -10.82 18.76 -0.44
CA ASP A 241 -11.18 20.10 -0.90
C ASP A 241 -10.20 21.14 -0.30
N ASN A 242 -10.57 22.41 -0.23
CA ASN A 242 -9.80 23.44 0.45
C ASN A 242 -9.96 23.41 2.00
N ASP A 243 -10.16 22.25 2.64
CA ASP A 243 -10.31 22.12 4.11
C ASP A 243 -8.97 21.77 4.80
N PRO A 244 -8.33 22.72 5.52
CA PRO A 244 -7.07 22.48 6.21
C PRO A 244 -7.12 21.36 7.25
N ARG A 245 -8.30 21.10 7.83
CA ARG A 245 -8.46 20.06 8.85
C ARG A 245 -8.38 18.67 8.23
N ARG A 246 -8.85 18.50 6.98
CA ARG A 246 -8.74 17.23 6.25
C ARG A 246 -7.30 16.97 5.84
N TRP A 247 -6.61 17.97 5.31
CA TRP A 247 -5.19 17.87 4.99
C TRP A 247 -4.31 17.55 6.21
N LYS A 248 -4.59 18.13 7.38
CA LYS A 248 -3.92 17.74 8.63
C LYS A 248 -4.18 16.27 9.02
N GLN A 249 -5.39 15.76 8.74
CA GLN A 249 -5.74 14.35 8.97
C GLN A 249 -5.04 13.43 7.97
N VAL A 250 -4.92 13.83 6.70
CA VAL A 250 -4.10 13.15 5.67
C VAL A 250 -2.65 13.05 6.14
N ALA A 251 -2.03 14.16 6.54
CA ALA A 251 -0.64 14.16 7.01
C ALA A 251 -0.41 13.15 8.15
N LYS A 252 -1.32 13.13 9.14
CA LYS A 252 -1.27 12.20 10.27
C LYS A 252 -1.47 10.74 9.83
N ALA A 253 -2.41 10.50 8.93
CA ALA A 253 -2.72 9.18 8.41
C ALA A 253 -1.54 8.60 7.61
N ALA A 254 -0.97 9.38 6.69
CA ALA A 254 0.23 9.03 5.92
C ALA A 254 1.42 8.71 6.82
N THR A 255 1.70 9.59 7.80
CA THR A 255 2.78 9.39 8.78
C THR A 255 2.59 8.06 9.53
N THR A 256 1.36 7.78 9.97
CA THR A 256 1.03 6.54 10.69
C THR A 256 1.25 5.32 9.79
N ALA A 257 0.80 5.38 8.54
CA ALA A 257 0.92 4.28 7.58
C ALA A 257 2.39 3.90 7.33
N LEU A 258 3.26 4.90 7.10
CA LEU A 258 4.69 4.66 6.91
C LEU A 258 5.37 4.16 8.19
N GLN A 259 5.05 4.73 9.35
CA GLN A 259 5.61 4.28 10.63
C GLN A 259 5.23 2.83 10.95
N GLU A 260 3.99 2.41 10.69
CA GLU A 260 3.59 1.01 10.88
C GLU A 260 4.32 0.07 9.90
N ARG A 261 4.54 0.49 8.66
CA ARG A 261 5.33 -0.29 7.69
C ARG A 261 6.78 -0.42 8.10
N ILE A 262 7.41 0.67 8.58
CA ILE A 262 8.77 0.65 9.14
C ILE A 262 8.85 -0.33 10.30
N ARG A 263 7.91 -0.23 11.27
CA ARG A 263 7.85 -1.16 12.40
C ARG A 263 7.68 -2.61 11.96
N PHE A 264 6.96 -2.83 10.86
CA PHE A 264 6.77 -4.16 10.32
C PHE A 264 8.05 -4.71 9.71
N TRP A 265 8.75 -3.92 8.87
CA TRP A 265 10.06 -4.28 8.32
C TRP A 265 11.10 -4.53 9.42
N ASP A 266 11.20 -3.63 10.40
CA ASP A 266 12.07 -3.78 11.58
C ASP A 266 11.81 -5.11 12.31
N SER A 267 10.55 -5.56 12.36
CA SER A 267 10.18 -6.82 13.02
C SER A 267 10.58 -8.05 12.20
N ILE A 268 10.44 -7.98 10.87
CA ILE A 268 10.85 -9.06 9.95
C ILE A 268 12.37 -9.21 9.99
N GLU A 269 13.12 -8.11 9.93
CA GLU A 269 14.58 -8.13 9.98
C GLU A 269 15.09 -8.76 11.28
N LYS A 270 14.53 -8.36 12.43
CA LYS A 270 14.87 -8.95 13.73
C LYS A 270 14.63 -10.45 13.77
N LEU A 271 13.55 -10.92 13.14
CA LEU A 271 13.24 -12.34 13.06
C LEU A 271 14.28 -13.08 12.20
N ILE A 272 14.62 -12.55 11.04
CA ILE A 272 15.66 -13.13 10.17
C ILE A 272 16.97 -13.24 10.94
N ILE A 273 17.45 -12.15 11.54
CA ILE A 273 18.70 -12.12 12.35
C ILE A 273 18.66 -13.14 13.49
N ALA A 274 17.51 -13.28 14.18
CA ALA A 274 17.38 -14.24 15.27
C ALA A 274 17.47 -15.70 14.80
N THR A 275 17.13 -15.97 13.54
CA THR A 275 17.16 -17.32 12.97
C THR A 275 18.45 -17.68 12.23
N GLU A 276 19.35 -16.70 12.05
CA GLU A 276 20.72 -16.86 11.54
C GLU A 276 21.70 -17.31 12.64
N ARG A 277 21.34 -17.10 13.92
CA ARG A 277 22.10 -17.52 15.10
C ARG A 277 21.77 -18.95 15.50
#